data_AF-A0A6I3BB40-F1
#
_entry.id   AF-A0A6I3BB40-F1
#
_cell.length_a   1.000
_cell.length_b   1.000
_cell.length_c   1.000
_cell.angle_alpha   90.00
_cell.angle_beta   90.00
_cell.angle_gamma   90.00
#
_symmetry.space_group_name_H-M   'P 1'
#
loop_
_entity.id
_entity.type
_entity.pdbx_description
1 polymer ?
#
loop_
_entity_poly.entity_id
_entity_poly.type
_entity_poly.pdbx_seq_one_letter_code
_entity_poly.pdbx_strand_id
1 'polypeptide(L)'
;VPAAAQITVDVRVNVVSEKARVESAFDALQPTMAGATISVSGLINRPPMHESSSATLYAVAQSVAQGIGITDLQGIAVGGGSDGNFTAAIGVPTLDGLGACGGGAHADTEYIKVSKMGERAALAAAITRAVVNH
;
A
#
# COMPACT_ATOMS: atom_id res chain seq x y z
N VAL A 1 -25.65 -26.24 18.98
CA VAL A 1 -25.43 -24.80 18.70
C VAL A 1 -24.14 -24.39 19.39
N PRO A 2 -23.16 -23.78 18.70
CA PRO A 2 -21.88 -23.38 19.31
C PRO A 2 -22.07 -22.21 20.29
N ALA A 3 -21.25 -22.15 21.34
CA ALA A 3 -21.32 -21.12 22.38
C ALA A 3 -20.52 -19.85 22.07
N ALA A 4 -19.62 -19.88 21.07
CA ALA A 4 -18.79 -18.75 20.68
C ALA A 4 -18.40 -18.83 19.20
N ALA A 5 -18.07 -17.68 18.62
CA ALA A 5 -17.48 -17.55 17.30
C ALA A 5 -16.47 -16.39 17.32
N GLN A 6 -15.48 -16.44 16.44
CA GLN A 6 -14.50 -15.38 16.24
C GLN A 6 -14.44 -15.03 14.76
N ILE A 7 -14.34 -13.73 14.46
CA ILE A 7 -14.20 -13.19 13.12
C ILE A 7 -13.02 -12.23 13.13
N THR A 8 -12.15 -12.34 12.14
CA THR A 8 -11.10 -11.37 11.87
C THR A 8 -11.51 -10.55 10.64
N VAL A 9 -11.41 -9.23 10.74
CA VAL A 9 -11.72 -8.32 9.65
C VAL A 9 -10.47 -7.53 9.28
N ASP A 10 -10.04 -7.63 8.02
CA ASP A 10 -9.01 -6.75 7.45
C ASP A 10 -9.69 -5.47 6.98
N VAL A 11 -9.21 -4.31 7.46
CA VAL A 11 -9.79 -3.02 7.10
C VAL A 11 -8.74 -2.10 6.51
N ARG A 12 -9.10 -1.48 5.38
CA ARG A 12 -8.27 -0.52 4.66
C ARG A 12 -9.09 0.74 4.41
N VAL A 13 -8.43 1.88 4.52
CA VAL A 13 -9.02 3.19 4.24
C VAL A 13 -8.17 3.92 3.23
N ASN A 14 -8.81 4.73 2.37
CA ASN A 14 -8.11 5.52 1.35
C ASN A 14 -7.79 6.94 1.82
N VAL A 15 -8.48 7.43 2.84
CA VAL A 15 -8.27 8.77 3.42
C VAL A 15 -8.24 8.70 4.94
N VAL A 16 -7.49 9.61 5.55
CA VAL A 16 -7.19 9.59 7.00
C VAL A 16 -8.45 9.69 7.85
N SER A 17 -9.44 10.47 7.42
CA SER A 17 -10.70 10.67 8.14
C SER A 17 -11.52 9.39 8.30
N GLU A 18 -11.38 8.44 7.38
CA GLU A 18 -12.15 7.19 7.41
C GLU A 18 -11.69 6.25 8.53
N LYS A 19 -10.44 6.38 9.02
CA LYS A 19 -9.94 5.57 10.14
C LYS A 19 -10.85 5.74 11.36
N ALA A 20 -11.08 6.97 11.79
CA ALA A 20 -11.89 7.26 12.97
C ALA A 20 -13.35 6.83 12.77
N ARG A 21 -13.92 7.07 11.58
CA ARG A 21 -15.30 6.66 11.27
C ARG A 21 -15.49 5.15 11.36
N VAL A 22 -14.54 4.37 10.84
CA VAL A 22 -14.59 2.92 10.84
C VAL A 22 -14.36 2.36 12.25
N GLU A 23 -13.34 2.83 12.97
CA GLU A 23 -13.06 2.39 14.34
C GLU A 23 -14.28 2.64 15.25
N SER A 24 -14.88 3.83 15.20
CA SER A 24 -16.11 4.13 15.94
C SER A 24 -17.29 3.24 15.55
N ALA A 25 -17.40 2.81 14.29
CA ALA A 25 -18.46 1.91 13.84
C ALA A 25 -18.28 0.50 14.40
N PHE A 26 -17.04 0.02 14.52
CA PHE A 26 -16.73 -1.24 15.17
C PHE A 26 -17.00 -1.19 16.68
N ASP A 27 -16.58 -0.12 17.35
CA ASP A 27 -16.82 0.08 18.79
C ASP A 27 -18.32 0.18 19.13
N ALA A 28 -19.14 0.64 18.18
CA ALA A 28 -20.58 0.77 18.36
C ALA A 28 -21.37 -0.53 18.10
N LEU A 29 -20.73 -1.63 17.70
CA LEU A 29 -21.43 -2.89 17.40
C LEU A 29 -22.19 -3.43 18.61
N GLN A 30 -23.46 -3.78 18.40
CA GLN A 30 -24.33 -4.37 19.42
C GLN A 30 -24.82 -5.75 19.00
N PRO A 31 -24.90 -6.73 19.92
CA PRO A 31 -25.49 -8.02 19.64
C PRO A 31 -26.98 -7.89 19.30
N THR A 32 -27.45 -8.62 18.29
CA THR A 32 -28.87 -8.68 17.94
C THR A 32 -29.65 -9.76 18.71
N MET A 33 -28.94 -10.71 19.33
CA MET A 33 -29.51 -11.80 20.12
C MET A 33 -29.45 -11.49 21.62
N ALA A 34 -30.57 -11.67 22.33
CA ALA A 34 -30.62 -11.50 23.77
C ALA A 34 -29.63 -12.42 24.49
N GLY A 35 -28.87 -11.86 25.43
CA GLY A 35 -27.86 -12.58 26.21
C GLY A 35 -26.53 -12.83 25.49
N ALA A 36 -26.40 -12.46 24.21
CA ALA A 36 -25.13 -12.48 23.50
C ALA A 36 -24.28 -11.26 23.86
N THR A 37 -22.96 -11.39 23.72
CA THR A 37 -21.99 -10.30 23.89
C THR A 37 -21.09 -10.20 22.66
N ILE A 38 -20.62 -8.99 22.37
CA ILE A 38 -19.62 -8.72 21.34
C ILE A 38 -18.44 -8.06 22.03
N SER A 39 -17.23 -8.54 21.72
CA SER A 39 -15.98 -7.88 22.08
C SER A 39 -15.22 -7.62 20.80
N VAL A 40 -14.82 -6.36 20.62
CA VAL A 40 -14.00 -5.90 19.49
C VAL A 40 -12.64 -5.53 20.01
N SER A 41 -11.60 -5.94 19.28
CA SER A 41 -10.22 -5.59 19.57
C SER A 41 -9.45 -5.38 18.27
N GLY A 42 -8.46 -4.50 18.30
CA GLY A 42 -7.67 -4.14 17.13
C GLY A 42 -8.00 -2.74 16.62
N LEU A 43 -7.15 -2.24 15.72
CA LEU A 43 -7.24 -0.89 15.14
C LEU A 43 -6.70 -0.93 13.71
N ILE A 44 -7.02 0.09 12.92
CA ILE A 44 -6.38 0.27 11.62
C ILE A 44 -4.95 0.75 11.86
N ASN A 45 -3.98 -0.15 11.66
CA ASN A 45 -2.57 0.11 11.99
C ASN A 45 -1.73 0.58 10.80
N ARG A 46 -2.26 0.49 9.57
CA ARG A 46 -1.57 0.91 8.36
C ARG A 46 -2.29 2.14 7.78
N PRO A 47 -1.68 3.34 7.84
CA PRO A 47 -2.30 4.56 7.36
C PRO A 47 -2.47 4.53 5.83
N PRO A 48 -3.42 5.29 5.26
CA PRO A 48 -3.56 5.42 3.82
C PRO A 48 -2.32 6.07 3.20
N MET A 49 -1.94 5.61 2.01
CA MET A 49 -0.96 6.30 1.15
C MET A 49 -1.72 6.95 0.00
N HIS A 50 -2.00 8.25 0.12
CA HIS A 50 -2.68 9.00 -0.94
C HIS A 50 -1.74 9.23 -2.13
N GLU A 51 -2.28 9.28 -3.35
CA GLU A 51 -1.49 9.45 -4.58
C GLU A 51 -0.59 10.70 -4.57
N SER A 52 -1.03 11.75 -3.87
CA SER A 52 -0.27 12.99 -3.69
C SER A 52 1.08 12.77 -3.00
N SER A 53 1.22 11.74 -2.16
CA SER A 53 2.49 11.39 -1.53
C SER A 53 3.53 10.90 -2.55
N SER A 54 3.10 10.37 -3.68
CA SER A 54 3.97 9.88 -4.76
C SER A 54 4.12 10.84 -5.92
N ALA A 55 3.21 11.80 -6.09
CA ALA A 55 3.11 12.63 -7.29
C ALA A 55 4.45 13.24 -7.75
N THR A 56 5.20 13.88 -6.85
CA THR A 56 6.48 14.51 -7.18
C THR A 56 7.55 13.49 -7.61
N LEU A 57 7.70 12.40 -6.87
CA LEU A 57 8.69 11.36 -7.19
C LEU A 57 8.29 10.55 -8.42
N TYR A 58 7.00 10.38 -8.66
CA TYR A 58 6.48 9.73 -9.87
C TYR A 58 6.77 10.57 -11.11
N ALA A 59 6.62 11.89 -11.05
CA ALA A 59 7.01 12.78 -12.14
C ALA A 59 8.52 12.68 -12.46
N VAL A 60 9.37 12.58 -11.42
CA VAL A 60 10.82 12.31 -11.60
C VAL A 60 11.03 10.95 -12.28
N ALA A 61 10.34 9.90 -11.81
CA ALA A 61 10.42 8.57 -12.39
C ALA A 61 10.03 8.56 -13.89
N GLN A 62 8.96 9.25 -14.26
CA GLN A 62 8.53 9.37 -15.66
C GLN A 62 9.57 10.09 -16.52
N SER A 63 10.17 11.17 -16.00
CA SER A 63 11.22 11.92 -16.71
C SER A 63 12.45 11.06 -16.99
N VAL A 64 12.94 10.32 -16.00
CA VAL A 64 14.15 9.50 -16.18
C VAL A 64 13.91 8.20 -16.94
N ALA A 65 12.69 7.64 -16.88
CA ALA A 65 12.32 6.39 -17.54
C ALA A 65 12.55 6.43 -19.06
N GLN A 66 12.20 7.54 -19.71
CA GLN A 66 12.39 7.70 -21.15
C GLN A 66 13.87 7.61 -21.54
N GLY A 67 14.75 8.21 -20.75
CA GLY A 67 16.20 8.22 -20.99
C GLY A 67 16.86 6.84 -20.86
N ILE A 68 16.19 5.89 -20.21
CA ILE A 68 16.66 4.51 -20.05
C ILE A 68 15.83 3.50 -20.87
N GLY A 69 15.01 3.98 -21.80
CA GLY A 69 14.25 3.14 -22.72
C GLY A 69 12.97 2.52 -22.17
N ILE A 70 12.48 2.99 -21.01
CA ILE A 70 11.18 2.59 -20.45
C ILE A 70 10.13 3.58 -20.94
N THR A 71 9.21 3.12 -21.78
CA THR A 71 8.17 3.95 -22.41
C THR A 71 6.77 3.72 -21.86
N ASP A 72 6.58 2.65 -21.08
CA ASP A 72 5.31 2.15 -20.56
C ASP A 72 5.24 2.19 -19.03
N LEU A 73 5.99 3.10 -18.38
CA LEU A 73 5.91 3.27 -16.93
C LEU A 73 4.50 3.75 -16.52
N GLN A 74 3.85 2.96 -15.65
CA GLN A 74 2.51 3.25 -15.14
C GLN A 74 2.51 3.32 -13.62
N GLY A 75 1.86 4.36 -13.08
CA GLY A 75 1.46 4.46 -11.69
C GLY A 75 0.12 3.75 -11.51
N ILE A 76 0.03 2.91 -10.48
CA ILE A 76 -1.18 2.13 -10.20
C ILE A 76 -1.50 2.28 -8.71
N ALA A 77 -2.74 2.65 -8.40
CA ALA A 77 -3.28 2.52 -7.06
C ALA A 77 -3.67 1.05 -6.83
N VAL A 78 -3.09 0.43 -5.80
CA VAL A 78 -3.40 -0.95 -5.41
C VAL A 78 -4.04 -0.97 -4.04
N GLY A 79 -4.83 -2.01 -3.75
CA GLY A 79 -5.40 -2.20 -2.41
C GLY A 79 -4.37 -2.60 -1.35
N GLY A 80 -3.15 -2.96 -1.75
CA GLY A 80 -2.03 -3.39 -0.90
C GLY A 80 -1.52 -2.30 0.04
N GLY A 81 -0.70 -2.70 1.01
CA GLY A 81 0.06 -1.77 1.86
C GLY A 81 1.52 -2.19 1.94
N SER A 82 2.40 -1.21 2.16
CA SER A 82 3.85 -1.39 2.33
C SER A 82 4.34 -0.50 3.46
N ASP A 83 5.65 -0.47 3.69
CA ASP A 83 6.25 0.48 4.64
C ASP A 83 6.20 1.92 4.12
N GLY A 84 5.97 2.11 2.81
CA GLY A 84 5.73 3.42 2.20
C GLY A 84 4.49 4.13 2.75
N ASN A 85 3.50 3.37 3.26
CA ASN A 85 2.36 3.95 3.97
C ASN A 85 2.79 4.80 5.17
N PHE A 86 3.80 4.35 5.93
CA PHE A 86 4.25 5.06 7.12
C PHE A 86 5.03 6.33 6.77
N THR A 87 5.93 6.26 5.79
CA THR A 87 6.69 7.44 5.34
C THR A 87 5.77 8.48 4.72
N ALA A 88 4.79 8.04 3.92
CA ALA A 88 3.76 8.92 3.37
C ALA A 88 2.93 9.60 4.48
N ALA A 89 2.56 8.86 5.52
CA ALA A 89 1.74 9.38 6.63
C ALA A 89 2.45 10.46 7.47
N ILE A 90 3.78 10.42 7.54
CA ILE A 90 4.58 11.46 8.22
C ILE A 90 4.99 12.61 7.28
N GLY A 91 4.42 12.66 6.07
CA GLY A 91 4.62 13.76 5.11
C GLY A 91 5.89 13.64 4.27
N VAL A 92 6.58 12.50 4.28
CA VAL A 92 7.74 12.26 3.43
C VAL A 92 7.26 11.85 2.02
N PRO A 93 7.67 12.56 0.95
CA PRO A 93 7.40 12.12 -0.43
C PRO A 93 7.86 10.67 -0.61
N THR A 94 6.95 9.81 -1.04
CA THR A 94 7.16 8.36 -1.08
C THR A 94 6.67 7.82 -2.40
N LEU A 95 7.54 7.17 -3.16
CA LEU A 95 7.20 6.38 -4.34
C LEU A 95 7.44 4.91 -4.03
N ASP A 96 6.39 4.11 -4.07
CA ASP A 96 6.43 2.68 -3.80
C ASP A 96 6.30 1.87 -5.11
N GLY A 97 6.43 0.55 -5.01
CA GLY A 97 6.26 -0.35 -6.14
C GLY A 97 7.45 -0.30 -7.11
N LEU A 98 8.65 0.04 -6.61
CA LEU A 98 9.92 0.02 -7.37
C LEU A 98 10.62 -1.37 -7.38
N GLY A 99 10.02 -2.36 -6.71
CA GLY A 99 10.53 -3.73 -6.62
C GLY A 99 10.45 -4.56 -7.92
N ALA A 100 10.60 -5.87 -7.78
CA ALA A 100 10.63 -6.81 -8.90
C ALA A 100 9.28 -6.88 -9.65
N CYS A 101 9.34 -7.03 -10.98
CA CYS A 101 8.18 -7.38 -11.78
C CYS A 101 7.92 -8.89 -11.71
N GLY A 102 6.68 -9.30 -11.45
CA GLY A 102 6.34 -10.69 -11.21
C GLY A 102 4.84 -10.91 -11.07
N GLY A 103 4.46 -12.01 -10.44
CA GLY A 103 3.07 -12.32 -10.13
C GLY A 103 2.96 -13.34 -9.01
N GLY A 104 1.75 -13.49 -8.47
CA GLY A 104 1.48 -14.48 -7.42
C GLY A 104 2.15 -14.19 -6.07
N ALA A 105 2.43 -12.92 -5.77
CA ALA A 105 3.02 -12.54 -4.48
C ALA A 105 2.20 -13.12 -3.32
N HIS A 106 2.89 -13.70 -2.33
CA HIS A 106 2.30 -14.38 -1.17
C HIS A 106 1.57 -15.70 -1.49
N ALA A 107 1.94 -16.38 -2.57
CA ALA A 107 1.39 -17.68 -2.94
C ALA A 107 2.48 -18.64 -3.47
N ASP A 108 2.20 -19.94 -3.49
CA ASP A 108 3.12 -20.95 -4.05
C ASP A 108 3.44 -20.71 -5.53
N THR A 109 2.60 -19.93 -6.23
CA THR A 109 2.79 -19.50 -7.61
C THR A 109 3.61 -18.22 -7.74
N GLU A 110 4.29 -17.76 -6.68
CA GLU A 110 5.10 -16.54 -6.71
C GLU A 110 6.28 -16.67 -7.67
N TYR A 111 6.47 -15.68 -8.53
CA TYR A 111 7.60 -15.62 -9.46
C TYR A 111 8.00 -14.19 -9.82
N ILE A 112 9.23 -14.03 -10.28
CA ILE A 112 9.74 -12.80 -10.87
C ILE A 112 10.07 -12.99 -12.35
N LYS A 113 9.98 -11.91 -13.13
CA LYS A 113 10.42 -11.85 -14.52
C LYS A 113 11.89 -11.41 -14.54
N VAL A 114 12.81 -12.38 -14.59
CA VAL A 114 14.26 -12.13 -14.59
C VAL A 114 14.67 -11.13 -15.68
N SER A 115 14.07 -11.24 -16.88
CA SER A 115 14.31 -10.34 -18.01
C SER A 115 14.01 -8.86 -17.71
N LYS A 116 13.20 -8.56 -16.68
CA LYS A 116 12.85 -7.20 -16.25
C LYS A 116 13.76 -6.65 -15.14
N MET A 117 14.63 -7.46 -14.53
CA MET A 117 15.39 -7.01 -13.35
C MET A 117 16.43 -5.93 -13.68
N GLY A 118 17.08 -6.02 -14.85
CA GLY A 118 18.00 -4.97 -15.30
C GLY A 118 17.31 -3.62 -15.47
N GLU A 119 16.14 -3.61 -16.11
CA GLU A 119 15.30 -2.42 -16.31
C GLU A 119 14.88 -1.78 -14.97
N ARG A 120 14.48 -2.60 -13.99
CA ARG A 120 14.07 -2.13 -12.66
C ARG A 120 15.22 -1.57 -11.83
N ALA A 121 16.38 -2.21 -11.85
CA ALA A 121 17.57 -1.68 -11.21
C ALA A 121 18.02 -0.36 -11.84
N ALA A 122 17.95 -0.24 -13.18
CA ALA A 122 18.27 0.99 -13.89
C ALA A 122 17.32 2.13 -13.52
N LEU A 123 16.01 1.86 -13.42
CA LEU A 123 15.00 2.85 -13.01
C LEU A 123 15.25 3.36 -11.59
N ALA A 124 15.42 2.45 -10.62
CA ALA A 124 15.70 2.83 -9.23
C ALA A 124 16.95 3.71 -9.14
N ALA A 125 18.04 3.29 -9.79
CA ALA A 125 19.29 4.04 -9.79
C ALA A 125 19.17 5.42 -10.48
N ALA A 126 18.39 5.52 -11.56
CA ALA A 126 18.15 6.79 -12.25
C ALA A 126 17.33 7.76 -11.40
N ILE A 127 16.28 7.27 -10.73
CA ILE A 127 15.48 8.08 -9.79
C ILE A 127 16.35 8.58 -8.65
N THR A 128 17.12 7.70 -7.99
CA THR A 128 18.00 8.10 -6.88
C THR A 128 19.02 9.15 -7.32
N ARG A 129 19.65 8.98 -8.49
CA ARG A 129 20.58 10.00 -9.03
C ARG A 129 19.89 11.34 -9.28
N ALA A 130 18.69 11.33 -9.85
CA ALA A 130 17.94 12.57 -10.09
C ALA A 130 17.63 13.27 -8.76
N VAL A 131 17.14 12.55 -7.76
CA VAL A 131 16.79 13.12 -6.45
C VAL A 131 18.01 13.66 -5.69
N VAL A 132 19.17 13.01 -5.79
CA VAL A 132 20.40 13.43 -5.08
C VAL A 132 21.12 14.60 -5.76
N ASN A 133 21.03 14.69 -7.09
CA ASN A 133 21.75 15.71 -7.87
C ASN A 133 20.92 16.99 -8.10
N HIS A 134 19.72 17.08 -7.52
CA HIS A 134 18.90 18.28 -7.41
C HIS A 134 19.11 18.95 -6.05
#